data_AF-A0A957WKG1-F1
#
_entry.id   AF-A0A957WKG1-F1
#
_cell.length_a   1.000
_cell.length_b   1.000
_cell.length_c   1.000
_cell.angle_alpha   90.00
_cell.angle_beta   90.00
_cell.angle_gamma   90.00
#
_symmetry.space_group_name_H-M   'P 1'
#
loop_
_entity.id
_entity.type
_entity.pdbx_description
1 polymer ?
#
loop_
_entity_poly.entity_id
_entity_poly.type
_entity_poly.pdbx_seq_one_letter_code
_entity_poly.pdbx_strand_id
1 'polypeptide(L)'
;ARVCGICPVSHLMASAKAGDAILGVRIPPTAEKLRRLMNWGQIVQSHALSFFHLSSPDLLLGMESDPTTRNIMGLIAKYPDIARNGIRLRQFGQEVIRILGGRSIHPAWTVPGGVRRPLAAEDRDQIKRMLPEALDIIELALDLLKDAFDDNSTEIETYGNFPSLFMGLVTPEGGLEHYNGLLRIMDAEGHLVQEDLPPERFREVIGEAVEPWSYLKFPYYKPFGLEDGRGMYRVGPLARLNVCDFAGTPLADRELRQFRRLGERGKPVTGSFHYHYARLIEILFALEKIEEVLDDPNLTDDHVRSNASVNELIGVGVSEAPRGTLFHEYHVNEDGILQQVNLIIATGQNNLAMNQTVKQIAQAYVNGGGLSEGILNRIEHGIRVFDPCLSCSTHAVGHMPLHVQLIGPSGDLVDERLRD
;
A
#
# COMPACT_ATOMS: atom_id res chain seq x y z
N ALA A 1 3.71 -15.00 -3.44
CA ALA A 1 2.37 -15.26 -2.86
C ALA A 1 2.39 -15.58 -1.36
N ARG A 2 3.21 -16.52 -0.87
CA ARG A 2 3.16 -16.97 0.54
C ARG A 2 3.97 -16.10 1.51
N VAL A 3 4.64 -15.09 0.98
CA VAL A 3 5.29 -14.02 1.75
C VAL A 3 4.28 -13.29 2.66
N CYS A 4 3.00 -13.21 2.26
CA CYS A 4 1.97 -12.55 3.04
C CYS A 4 0.57 -13.08 2.74
N GLY A 5 -0.28 -13.19 3.77
CA GLY A 5 -1.69 -13.56 3.65
C GLY A 5 -2.60 -12.43 3.15
N ILE A 6 -2.19 -11.16 3.27
CA ILE A 6 -3.01 -9.97 2.91
C ILE A 6 -2.73 -9.48 1.50
N CYS A 7 -1.46 -9.46 1.06
CA CYS A 7 -1.07 -9.01 -0.27
C CYS A 7 -0.56 -10.10 -1.23
N PRO A 8 -1.11 -11.33 -1.24
CA PRO A 8 -0.57 -12.41 -2.04
C PRO A 8 -0.67 -12.15 -3.55
N VAL A 9 -1.70 -11.40 -3.98
CA VAL A 9 -1.93 -11.02 -5.38
C VAL A 9 -0.83 -10.09 -5.88
N SER A 10 -0.37 -9.09 -5.11
CA SER A 10 0.70 -8.19 -5.56
C SER A 10 1.99 -8.96 -5.80
N HIS A 11 2.33 -9.88 -4.90
CA HIS A 11 3.48 -10.76 -5.11
C HIS A 11 3.30 -11.67 -6.33
N LEU A 12 2.09 -12.12 -6.64
CA LEU A 12 1.82 -12.90 -7.85
C LEU A 12 1.96 -12.03 -9.10
N MET A 13 1.49 -10.79 -9.07
CA MET A 13 1.64 -9.82 -10.16
C MET A 13 3.12 -9.53 -10.43
N ALA A 14 3.86 -9.11 -9.41
CA ALA A 14 5.29 -8.86 -9.53
C ALA A 14 6.05 -10.12 -9.99
N SER A 15 5.75 -11.30 -9.43
CA SER A 15 6.39 -12.55 -9.86
C SER A 15 6.06 -12.93 -11.31
N ALA A 16 4.80 -12.75 -11.73
CA ALA A 16 4.38 -13.08 -13.08
C ALA A 16 4.97 -12.12 -14.10
N LYS A 17 5.05 -10.82 -13.78
CA LYS A 17 5.73 -9.81 -14.62
C LYS A 17 7.23 -10.09 -14.75
N ALA A 18 7.90 -10.51 -13.67
CA ALA A 18 9.30 -10.94 -13.75
C ALA A 18 9.44 -12.17 -14.66
N GLY A 19 8.50 -13.11 -14.60
CA GLY A 19 8.43 -14.24 -15.51
C GLY A 19 8.13 -13.85 -16.96
N ASP A 20 7.25 -12.87 -17.20
CA ASP A 20 6.99 -12.34 -18.55
C ASP A 20 8.28 -11.77 -19.16
N ALA A 21 9.08 -11.06 -18.36
CA ALA A 21 10.39 -10.54 -18.75
C ALA A 21 11.39 -11.67 -19.07
N ILE A 22 11.51 -12.69 -18.21
CA ILE A 22 12.37 -13.89 -18.46
C ILE A 22 11.97 -14.59 -19.77
N LEU A 23 10.67 -14.69 -20.04
CA LEU A 23 10.17 -15.31 -21.25
C LEU A 23 10.34 -14.40 -22.49
N GLY A 24 10.67 -13.12 -22.32
CA GLY A 24 10.75 -12.15 -23.42
C GLY A 24 9.40 -11.93 -24.12
N VAL A 25 8.28 -12.06 -23.41
CA VAL A 25 6.93 -12.01 -24.01
C VAL A 25 6.16 -10.76 -23.63
N ARG A 26 5.41 -10.23 -24.60
CA ARG A 26 4.27 -9.35 -24.32
C ARG A 26 3.04 -10.20 -24.05
N ILE A 27 2.37 -9.95 -22.92
CA ILE A 27 1.12 -10.64 -22.59
C ILE A 27 -0.03 -10.12 -23.47
N PRO A 28 -1.08 -10.93 -23.73
CA PRO A 28 -2.23 -10.46 -24.47
C PRO A 28 -2.95 -9.30 -23.77
N PRO A 29 -3.58 -8.36 -24.52
CA PRO A 29 -4.29 -7.22 -23.93
C PRO A 29 -5.36 -7.63 -22.91
N THR A 30 -6.09 -8.72 -23.17
CA THR A 30 -7.09 -9.27 -22.25
C THR A 30 -6.46 -9.74 -20.95
N ALA A 31 -5.29 -10.39 -21.02
CA ALA A 31 -4.56 -10.83 -19.84
C ALA A 31 -4.11 -9.65 -18.97
N GLU A 32 -3.69 -8.53 -19.59
CA GLU A 32 -3.36 -7.31 -18.86
C GLU A 32 -4.57 -6.75 -18.11
N LYS A 33 -5.71 -6.57 -18.80
CA LYS A 33 -6.96 -6.08 -18.18
C LYS A 33 -7.40 -6.97 -17.01
N LEU A 34 -7.31 -8.28 -17.19
CA LEU A 34 -7.61 -9.29 -16.18
C LEU A 34 -6.69 -9.24 -14.96
N ARG A 35 -5.38 -9.00 -15.18
CA ARG A 35 -4.43 -8.78 -14.09
C ARG A 35 -4.68 -7.47 -13.35
N ARG A 36 -5.01 -6.39 -14.07
CA ARG A 36 -5.42 -5.10 -13.48
C ARG A 36 -6.67 -5.25 -12.62
N LEU A 37 -7.71 -5.91 -13.13
CA LEU A 37 -8.95 -6.22 -12.39
C LEU A 37 -8.66 -6.98 -11.08
N MET A 38 -7.82 -8.01 -11.13
CA MET A 38 -7.41 -8.74 -9.92
C MET A 38 -6.63 -7.85 -8.94
N ASN A 39 -5.73 -6.99 -9.44
CA ASN A 39 -4.95 -6.08 -8.62
C ASN A 39 -5.83 -5.00 -7.96
N TRP A 40 -6.79 -4.42 -8.66
CA TRP A 40 -7.75 -3.48 -8.09
C TRP A 40 -8.64 -4.15 -7.02
N GLY A 41 -9.11 -5.37 -7.25
CA GLY A 41 -9.78 -6.15 -6.20
C GLY A 41 -8.92 -6.34 -4.94
N GLN A 42 -7.60 -6.49 -5.12
CA GLN A 42 -6.65 -6.55 -4.01
C GLN A 42 -6.46 -5.21 -3.29
N ILE A 43 -6.37 -4.10 -4.03
CA ILE A 43 -6.31 -2.75 -3.46
C ILE A 43 -7.55 -2.51 -2.58
N VAL A 44 -8.74 -2.76 -3.12
CA VAL A 44 -10.03 -2.58 -2.40
C VAL A 44 -10.04 -3.38 -1.10
N GLN A 45 -9.81 -4.70 -1.14
CA GLN A 45 -9.90 -5.52 0.07
C GLN A 45 -8.81 -5.19 1.11
N SER A 46 -7.61 -4.80 0.67
CA SER A 46 -6.49 -4.52 1.57
C SER A 46 -6.71 -3.19 2.28
N HIS A 47 -7.11 -2.15 1.54
CA HIS A 47 -7.37 -0.84 2.10
C HIS A 47 -8.61 -0.85 2.98
N ALA A 48 -9.66 -1.60 2.60
CA ALA A 48 -10.83 -1.79 3.46
C ALA A 48 -10.47 -2.51 4.77
N LEU A 49 -9.61 -3.54 4.73
CA LEU A 49 -9.10 -4.18 5.94
C LEU A 49 -8.35 -3.17 6.82
N SER A 50 -7.38 -2.45 6.25
CA SER A 50 -6.55 -1.48 6.97
C SER A 50 -7.39 -0.38 7.63
N PHE A 51 -8.30 0.22 6.86
CA PHE A 51 -9.13 1.31 7.36
C PHE A 51 -10.13 0.82 8.41
N PHE A 52 -11.00 -0.13 8.06
CA PHE A 52 -12.14 -0.48 8.92
C PHE A 52 -11.81 -1.45 10.07
N HIS A 53 -10.75 -2.25 9.97
CA HIS A 53 -10.45 -3.26 11.00
C HIS A 53 -9.25 -2.87 11.85
N LEU A 54 -8.30 -2.08 11.32
CA LEU A 54 -7.06 -1.76 12.01
C LEU A 54 -6.99 -0.30 12.47
N SER A 55 -7.50 0.65 11.68
CA SER A 55 -7.33 2.08 11.97
C SER A 55 -8.59 2.72 12.58
N SER A 56 -9.78 2.36 12.09
CA SER A 56 -11.03 2.95 12.57
C SER A 56 -11.32 2.76 14.06
N PRO A 57 -10.85 1.70 14.76
CA PRO A 57 -10.99 1.67 16.22
C PRO A 57 -10.27 2.85 16.89
N ASP A 58 -9.07 3.20 16.43
CA ASP A 58 -8.33 4.36 16.95
C ASP A 58 -9.04 5.67 16.58
N LEU A 59 -9.40 5.82 15.30
CA LEU A 59 -9.99 7.05 14.75
C LEU A 59 -11.36 7.39 15.33
N LEU A 60 -12.20 6.38 15.63
CA LEU A 60 -13.61 6.56 15.99
C LEU A 60 -13.92 6.28 17.47
N LEU A 61 -13.10 5.46 18.15
CA LEU A 61 -13.25 5.24 19.59
C LEU A 61 -12.33 6.17 20.38
N GLY A 62 -11.27 6.70 19.75
CA GLY A 62 -10.34 7.67 20.29
C GLY A 62 -9.04 7.03 20.79
N MET A 63 -7.96 7.80 20.70
CA MET A 63 -6.59 7.36 21.06
C MET A 63 -6.45 6.96 22.54
N GLU A 64 -7.29 7.52 23.42
CA GLU A 64 -7.33 7.25 24.87
C GLU A 64 -8.30 6.13 25.27
N SER A 65 -8.99 5.50 24.31
CA SER A 65 -10.00 4.50 24.65
C SER A 65 -9.40 3.22 25.22
N ASP A 66 -10.16 2.54 26.07
CA ASP A 66 -9.75 1.31 26.74
C ASP A 66 -9.30 0.24 25.71
N PRO A 67 -8.07 -0.29 25.79
CA PRO A 67 -7.54 -1.29 24.86
C PRO A 67 -8.42 -2.53 24.71
N THR A 68 -9.17 -2.92 25.75
CA THR A 68 -10.09 -4.07 25.71
C THR A 68 -11.26 -3.84 24.74
N THR A 69 -11.57 -2.57 24.44
CA THR A 69 -12.65 -2.15 23.55
C THR A 69 -12.16 -1.48 22.27
N ARG A 70 -10.92 -0.97 22.23
CA ARG A 70 -10.32 -0.32 21.06
C ARG A 70 -9.89 -1.32 19.99
N ASN A 71 -10.87 -2.04 19.45
CA ASN A 71 -10.72 -3.08 18.45
C ASN A 71 -12.01 -3.23 17.64
N ILE A 72 -12.01 -4.13 16.66
CA ILE A 72 -13.16 -4.36 15.79
C ILE A 72 -14.43 -4.76 16.56
N MET A 73 -14.32 -5.44 17.70
CA MET A 73 -15.50 -5.85 18.47
C MET A 73 -16.15 -4.66 19.18
N GLY A 74 -15.35 -3.74 19.74
CA GLY A 74 -15.88 -2.49 20.28
C GLY A 74 -16.47 -1.60 19.19
N LEU A 75 -15.87 -1.60 18.00
CA LEU A 75 -16.44 -0.91 16.84
C LEU A 75 -17.79 -1.51 16.42
N ILE A 76 -17.93 -2.84 16.38
CA ILE A 76 -19.21 -3.52 16.10
C ILE A 76 -20.26 -3.15 17.15
N ALA A 77 -19.88 -3.10 18.43
CA ALA A 77 -20.80 -2.78 19.51
C ALA A 77 -21.30 -1.33 19.44
N LYS A 78 -20.42 -0.37 19.11
CA LYS A 78 -20.75 1.07 19.10
C LYS A 78 -21.30 1.55 17.75
N TYR A 79 -20.77 1.02 16.64
CA TYR A 79 -21.06 1.43 15.26
C TYR A 79 -21.25 0.20 14.34
N PRO A 80 -22.32 -0.59 14.52
CA PRO A 80 -22.50 -1.86 13.83
C PRO A 80 -22.57 -1.72 12.30
N ASP A 81 -23.17 -0.64 11.80
CA ASP A 81 -23.28 -0.42 10.35
C ASP A 81 -21.93 -0.06 9.72
N ILE A 82 -21.07 0.70 10.41
CA ILE A 82 -19.70 1.01 9.96
C ILE A 82 -18.88 -0.28 9.86
N ALA A 83 -18.95 -1.13 10.89
CA ALA A 83 -18.24 -2.41 10.87
C ALA A 83 -18.75 -3.34 9.76
N ARG A 84 -20.09 -3.41 9.56
CA ARG A 84 -20.69 -4.19 8.47
C ARG A 84 -20.22 -3.69 7.11
N ASN A 85 -20.21 -2.39 6.88
CA ASN A 85 -19.74 -1.77 5.65
C ASN A 85 -18.28 -2.12 5.37
N GLY A 86 -17.42 -2.07 6.39
CA GLY A 86 -16.03 -2.51 6.26
C GLY A 86 -15.87 -3.98 5.86
N ILE A 87 -16.69 -4.87 6.42
CA ILE A 87 -16.73 -6.28 6.05
C ILE A 87 -17.19 -6.45 4.59
N ARG A 88 -18.25 -5.74 4.18
CA ARG A 88 -18.81 -5.80 2.83
C ARG A 88 -17.85 -5.29 1.76
N LEU A 89 -17.20 -4.16 1.99
CA LEU A 89 -16.22 -3.62 1.05
C LEU A 89 -15.01 -4.55 0.90
N ARG A 90 -14.54 -5.12 2.02
CA ARG A 90 -13.49 -6.15 1.98
C ARG A 90 -13.96 -7.41 1.24
N GLN A 91 -15.20 -7.84 1.45
CA GLN A 91 -15.81 -8.98 0.77
C GLN A 91 -15.84 -8.76 -0.75
N PHE A 92 -16.20 -7.57 -1.22
CA PHE A 92 -16.20 -7.24 -2.65
C PHE A 92 -14.84 -7.52 -3.30
N GLY A 93 -13.76 -6.96 -2.77
CA GLY A 93 -12.42 -7.15 -3.35
C GLY A 93 -11.94 -8.61 -3.29
N GLN A 94 -12.24 -9.33 -2.20
CA GLN A 94 -11.93 -10.76 -2.07
C GLN A 94 -12.73 -11.63 -3.05
N GLU A 95 -13.96 -11.24 -3.36
CA GLU A 95 -14.83 -11.94 -4.29
C GLU A 95 -14.38 -11.75 -5.74
N VAL A 96 -13.96 -10.54 -6.13
CA VAL A 96 -13.29 -10.30 -7.43
C VAL A 96 -12.08 -11.23 -7.59
N ILE A 97 -11.22 -11.30 -6.57
CA ILE A 97 -10.06 -12.20 -6.58
C ILE A 97 -10.48 -13.67 -6.67
N ARG A 98 -11.54 -14.07 -5.95
CA ARG A 98 -12.06 -15.45 -5.95
C ARG A 98 -12.63 -15.85 -7.30
N ILE A 99 -13.43 -14.99 -7.93
CA ILE A 99 -14.06 -15.22 -9.23
C ILE A 99 -12.97 -15.52 -10.28
N LEU A 100 -11.95 -14.65 -10.36
CA LEU A 100 -10.83 -14.82 -11.28
C LEU A 100 -9.95 -16.01 -10.87
N GLY A 101 -9.51 -16.02 -9.62
CA GLY A 101 -8.43 -16.86 -9.11
C GLY A 101 -8.83 -18.23 -8.56
N GLY A 102 -10.13 -18.51 -8.45
CA GLY A 102 -10.72 -19.71 -7.83
C GLY A 102 -10.67 -19.73 -6.30
N ARG A 103 -9.85 -18.87 -5.69
CA ARG A 103 -9.71 -18.70 -4.24
C ARG A 103 -9.31 -17.27 -3.89
N SER A 104 -9.78 -16.80 -2.74
CA SER A 104 -9.56 -15.43 -2.26
C SER A 104 -8.11 -15.19 -1.80
N ILE A 105 -7.45 -16.21 -1.24
CA ILE A 105 -6.08 -16.10 -0.71
C ILE A 105 -5.12 -17.01 -1.50
N HIS A 106 -3.98 -16.45 -1.88
CA HIS A 106 -2.93 -17.11 -2.70
C HIS A 106 -3.41 -17.66 -4.06
N PRO A 107 -4.27 -17.00 -4.85
CA PRO A 107 -4.79 -17.54 -6.12
C PRO A 107 -3.65 -18.01 -7.05
N ALA A 108 -3.82 -19.11 -7.76
CA ALA A 108 -2.80 -19.66 -8.66
C ALA A 108 -3.09 -19.33 -10.14
N TRP A 109 -3.66 -18.16 -10.42
CA TRP A 109 -4.24 -17.84 -11.72
C TRP A 109 -3.38 -16.94 -12.60
N THR A 110 -2.66 -15.99 -12.00
CA THR A 110 -1.67 -15.16 -12.70
C THR A 110 -0.40 -15.97 -12.93
N VAL A 111 0.08 -16.01 -14.17
CA VAL A 111 1.23 -16.83 -14.59
C VAL A 111 2.06 -16.09 -15.63
N PRO A 112 3.35 -16.44 -15.81
CA PRO A 112 4.12 -15.94 -16.94
C PRO A 112 3.40 -16.18 -18.27
N GLY A 113 3.39 -15.14 -19.11
CA GLY A 113 2.68 -15.06 -20.38
C GLY A 113 1.25 -14.50 -20.30
N GLY A 114 0.64 -14.36 -19.11
CA GLY A 114 -0.71 -13.80 -18.97
C GLY A 114 -1.48 -14.34 -17.77
N VAL A 115 -2.63 -14.98 -18.00
CA VAL A 115 -3.44 -15.65 -16.96
C VAL A 115 -3.86 -17.05 -17.42
N ARG A 116 -4.26 -17.91 -16.47
CA ARG A 116 -4.55 -19.34 -16.76
C ARG A 116 -5.85 -19.59 -17.52
N ARG A 117 -6.88 -18.79 -17.28
CA ARG A 117 -8.22 -18.94 -17.89
C ARG A 117 -8.86 -17.57 -18.08
N PRO A 118 -9.68 -17.39 -19.13
CA PRO A 118 -10.43 -16.15 -19.34
C PRO A 118 -11.50 -15.93 -18.26
N LEU A 119 -12.07 -14.74 -18.24
CA LEU A 119 -13.25 -14.40 -17.43
C LEU A 119 -14.52 -14.74 -18.20
N ALA A 120 -15.42 -15.51 -17.59
CA ALA A 120 -16.73 -15.78 -18.18
C ALA A 120 -17.63 -14.53 -18.14
N ALA A 121 -18.55 -14.39 -19.09
CA ALA A 121 -19.47 -13.25 -19.14
C ALA A 121 -20.37 -13.19 -17.90
N GLU A 122 -20.81 -14.34 -17.39
CA GLU A 122 -21.63 -14.46 -16.18
C GLU A 122 -20.88 -14.01 -14.93
N ASP A 123 -19.57 -14.32 -14.87
CA ASP A 123 -18.68 -13.92 -13.79
C ASP A 123 -18.41 -12.40 -13.83
N ARG A 124 -18.20 -11.83 -15.02
CA ARG A 124 -18.13 -10.36 -15.23
C ARG A 124 -19.40 -9.69 -14.72
N ASP A 125 -20.56 -10.21 -15.12
CA ASP A 125 -21.86 -9.65 -14.74
C ASP A 125 -22.12 -9.79 -13.24
N GLN A 126 -21.58 -10.84 -12.60
CA GLN A 126 -21.62 -10.98 -11.14
C GLN A 126 -20.82 -9.87 -10.46
N ILE A 127 -19.60 -9.57 -10.91
CA ILE A 127 -18.80 -8.48 -10.33
C ILE A 127 -19.56 -7.15 -10.50
N LYS A 128 -20.13 -6.91 -11.69
CA LYS A 128 -20.89 -5.70 -11.98
C LYS A 128 -22.09 -5.51 -11.04
N ARG A 129 -22.81 -6.59 -10.68
CA ARG A 129 -23.92 -6.55 -9.73
C ARG A 129 -23.52 -6.15 -8.30
N MET A 130 -22.27 -6.41 -7.91
CA MET A 130 -21.77 -6.11 -6.55
C MET A 130 -21.22 -4.68 -6.42
N LEU A 131 -20.95 -4.02 -7.55
CA LEU A 131 -20.25 -2.74 -7.59
C LEU A 131 -21.02 -1.58 -6.94
N PRO A 132 -22.36 -1.44 -7.11
CA PRO A 132 -23.11 -0.33 -6.51
C PRO A 132 -22.98 -0.29 -4.98
N GLU A 133 -23.12 -1.42 -4.29
CA GLU A 133 -22.96 -1.48 -2.82
C GLU A 133 -21.54 -1.06 -2.39
N ALA A 134 -20.52 -1.45 -3.16
CA ALA A 134 -19.13 -1.08 -2.87
C ALA A 134 -18.87 0.43 -3.05
N LEU A 135 -19.48 1.05 -4.08
CA LEU A 135 -19.42 2.49 -4.33
C LEU A 135 -20.12 3.27 -3.22
N ASP A 136 -21.33 2.86 -2.82
CA ASP A 136 -22.05 3.50 -1.71
C ASP A 136 -21.23 3.45 -0.40
N ILE A 137 -20.60 2.31 -0.11
CA ILE A 137 -19.80 2.14 1.10
C ILE A 137 -18.55 3.04 1.09
N ILE A 138 -17.85 3.18 -0.04
CA ILE A 138 -16.64 4.01 -0.07
C ILE A 138 -16.96 5.50 0.09
N GLU A 139 -18.09 5.97 -0.45
CA GLU A 139 -18.54 7.35 -0.23
C GLU A 139 -18.84 7.60 1.25
N LEU A 140 -19.57 6.69 1.90
CA LEU A 140 -19.81 6.77 3.35
C LEU A 140 -18.50 6.74 4.17
N ALA A 141 -17.51 5.96 3.74
CA ALA A 141 -16.22 5.86 4.43
C ALA A 141 -15.41 7.17 4.31
N LEU A 142 -15.48 7.82 3.15
CA LEU A 142 -14.82 9.11 2.89
C LEU A 142 -15.43 10.20 3.79
N ASP A 143 -16.76 10.25 3.89
CA ASP A 143 -17.45 11.20 4.75
C ASP A 143 -17.13 10.94 6.23
N LEU A 144 -17.19 9.68 6.66
CA LEU A 144 -16.82 9.26 8.02
C LEU A 144 -15.39 9.69 8.42
N LEU A 145 -14.42 9.54 7.51
CA LEU A 145 -13.05 9.96 7.79
C LEU A 145 -12.94 11.48 7.90
N LYS A 146 -13.61 12.23 7.02
CA LYS A 146 -13.59 13.70 7.04
C LYS A 146 -14.23 14.24 8.31
N ASP A 147 -15.34 13.66 8.74
CA ASP A 147 -15.99 14.00 10.01
C ASP A 147 -15.09 13.73 11.22
N ALA A 148 -14.24 12.70 11.15
CA ALA A 148 -13.30 12.36 12.21
C ALA A 148 -12.04 13.26 12.25
N PHE A 149 -11.84 14.19 11.29
CA PHE A 149 -10.64 15.03 11.28
C PHE A 149 -10.57 16.00 12.47
N ASP A 150 -11.69 16.60 12.86
CA ASP A 150 -11.71 17.56 13.98
C ASP A 150 -11.29 16.88 15.30
N ASP A 151 -11.81 15.67 15.53
CA ASP A 151 -11.52 14.84 16.71
C ASP A 151 -10.07 14.32 16.75
N ASN A 152 -9.35 14.36 15.62
CA ASN A 152 -7.97 13.87 15.48
C ASN A 152 -6.99 14.97 15.05
N SER A 153 -7.35 16.24 15.24
CA SER A 153 -6.56 17.40 14.80
C SER A 153 -5.11 17.39 15.33
N THR A 154 -4.89 17.00 16.59
CA THR A 154 -3.55 16.95 17.17
C THR A 154 -2.70 15.85 16.53
N GLU A 155 -3.28 14.67 16.27
CA GLU A 155 -2.62 13.58 15.56
C GLU A 155 -2.34 13.96 14.10
N ILE A 156 -3.25 14.65 13.42
CA ILE A 156 -3.05 15.16 12.05
C ILE A 156 -1.84 16.09 11.99
N GLU A 157 -1.73 17.03 12.93
CA GLU A 157 -0.62 17.99 12.97
C GLU A 157 0.72 17.34 13.31
N THR A 158 0.69 16.27 14.11
CA THR A 158 1.89 15.63 14.66
C THR A 158 2.42 14.49 13.77
N TYR A 159 1.55 13.70 13.15
CA TYR A 159 1.93 12.39 12.63
C TYR A 159 2.65 12.50 11.30
N GLY A 160 3.97 12.37 11.36
CA GLY A 160 4.83 12.27 10.20
C GLY A 160 4.82 13.53 9.33
N ASN A 161 4.68 14.69 9.96
CA ASN A 161 4.72 15.99 9.32
C ASN A 161 6.17 16.47 9.23
N PHE A 162 6.91 15.93 8.26
CA PHE A 162 8.31 16.27 7.97
C PHE A 162 8.57 16.12 6.46
N PRO A 163 9.55 16.84 5.90
CA PRO A 163 9.91 16.70 4.49
C PRO A 163 10.50 15.31 4.22
N SER A 164 10.11 14.73 3.09
CA SER A 164 10.68 13.50 2.53
C SER A 164 10.45 13.50 1.03
N LEU A 165 11.07 12.57 0.32
CA LEU A 165 10.68 12.27 -1.05
C LEU A 165 9.42 11.38 -1.08
N PHE A 166 8.74 11.34 -2.21
CA PHE A 166 7.59 10.46 -2.48
C PHE A 166 7.84 9.68 -3.76
N MET A 167 7.60 8.37 -3.74
CA MET A 167 7.83 7.49 -4.87
C MET A 167 6.58 6.64 -5.18
N GLY A 168 6.31 6.49 -6.47
CA GLY A 168 5.28 5.59 -6.99
C GLY A 168 5.39 5.42 -8.50
N LEU A 169 4.61 4.48 -9.04
CA LEU A 169 4.38 4.36 -10.46
C LEU A 169 3.35 5.38 -10.96
N VAL A 170 3.55 5.87 -12.19
CA VAL A 170 2.60 6.67 -12.95
C VAL A 170 2.42 6.10 -14.36
N THR A 171 1.26 6.34 -14.99
CA THR A 171 1.11 6.07 -16.44
C THR A 171 2.07 6.96 -17.23
N PRO A 172 2.35 6.66 -18.52
CA PRO A 172 3.17 7.55 -19.36
C PRO A 172 2.63 8.98 -19.46
N GLU A 173 1.33 9.18 -19.24
CA GLU A 173 0.67 10.48 -19.23
C GLU A 173 0.63 11.12 -17.82
N GLY A 174 1.23 10.48 -16.81
CA GLY A 174 1.26 10.97 -15.43
C GLY A 174 0.08 10.55 -14.55
N GLY A 175 -0.78 9.64 -15.02
CA GLY A 175 -1.95 9.18 -14.27
C GLY A 175 -1.62 8.28 -13.09
N LEU A 176 -2.52 8.20 -12.09
CA LEU A 176 -2.44 7.24 -10.99
C LEU A 176 -2.43 5.81 -11.54
N GLU A 177 -1.45 5.02 -11.12
CA GLU A 177 -1.21 3.69 -11.68
C GLU A 177 -0.91 2.67 -10.58
N HIS A 178 -1.49 1.47 -10.69
CA HIS A 178 -1.32 0.40 -9.70
C HIS A 178 -0.63 -0.86 -10.25
N TYR A 179 -0.52 -1.00 -11.57
CA TYR A 179 -0.11 -2.22 -12.24
C TYR A 179 1.16 -2.07 -13.08
N ASN A 180 1.24 -1.10 -13.99
CA ASN A 180 2.38 -0.91 -14.88
C ASN A 180 2.57 0.53 -15.32
N GLY A 181 3.78 1.06 -15.19
CA GLY A 181 4.05 2.46 -15.49
C GLY A 181 5.53 2.80 -15.32
N LEU A 182 5.81 4.09 -15.23
CA LEU A 182 7.14 4.66 -15.01
C LEU A 182 7.32 5.00 -13.53
N LEU A 183 8.53 4.82 -13.00
CA LEU A 183 8.86 5.21 -11.64
C LEU A 183 9.10 6.72 -11.58
N ARG A 184 8.38 7.40 -10.71
CA ARG A 184 8.48 8.84 -10.46
C ARG A 184 8.80 9.11 -8.99
N ILE A 185 9.68 10.09 -8.75
CA ILE A 185 10.08 10.54 -7.41
C ILE A 185 9.94 12.06 -7.34
N MET A 186 9.24 12.53 -6.31
CA MET A 186 8.98 13.96 -6.03
C MET A 186 9.57 14.36 -4.68
N ASP A 187 10.12 15.56 -4.56
CA ASP A 187 10.56 16.14 -3.29
C ASP A 187 9.40 16.77 -2.48
N ALA A 188 9.71 17.30 -1.28
CA ALA A 188 8.71 17.92 -0.41
C ALA A 188 8.25 19.32 -0.91
N GLU A 189 8.95 19.87 -1.89
CA GLU A 189 8.66 21.15 -2.54
C GLU A 189 7.79 20.98 -3.79
N GLY A 190 7.58 19.74 -4.25
CA GLY A 190 6.78 19.40 -5.42
C GLY A 190 7.57 19.24 -6.72
N HIS A 191 8.91 19.28 -6.67
CA HIS A 191 9.73 19.06 -7.85
C HIS A 191 9.95 17.57 -8.10
N LEU A 192 9.89 17.17 -9.36
CA LEU A 192 10.27 15.83 -9.78
C LEU A 192 11.80 15.71 -9.77
N VAL A 193 12.32 14.88 -8.88
CA VAL A 193 13.77 14.59 -8.78
C VAL A 193 14.17 13.35 -9.59
N GLN A 194 13.18 12.53 -9.96
CA GLN A 194 13.30 11.47 -10.95
C GLN A 194 11.97 11.33 -11.70
N GLU A 195 12.03 11.33 -13.02
CA GLU A 195 10.87 11.11 -13.89
C GLU A 195 11.23 10.04 -14.94
N ASP A 196 10.19 9.41 -15.51
CA ASP A 196 10.27 8.49 -16.64
C ASP A 196 11.26 7.33 -16.51
N LEU A 197 11.57 6.88 -15.28
CA LEU A 197 12.48 5.76 -15.08
C LEU A 197 11.73 4.45 -15.32
N PRO A 198 12.14 3.61 -16.29
CA PRO A 198 11.59 2.27 -16.42
C PRO A 198 11.85 1.48 -15.13
N PRO A 199 10.82 0.88 -14.52
CA PRO A 199 10.91 0.36 -13.17
C PRO A 199 11.88 -0.84 -13.02
N GLU A 200 12.24 -1.51 -14.12
CA GLU A 200 13.30 -2.53 -14.17
C GLU A 200 14.71 -1.99 -13.82
N ARG A 201 14.89 -0.67 -13.95
CA ARG A 201 16.12 0.07 -13.64
C ARG A 201 16.16 0.62 -12.21
N PHE A 202 15.26 0.18 -11.32
CA PHE A 202 15.16 0.69 -9.94
C PHE A 202 16.49 0.71 -9.16
N ARG A 203 17.44 -0.19 -9.47
CA ARG A 203 18.77 -0.25 -8.83
C ARG A 203 19.61 1.00 -9.03
N GLU A 204 19.31 1.80 -10.05
CA GLU A 204 20.00 3.07 -10.29
C GLU A 204 19.63 4.12 -9.23
N VAL A 205 18.41 4.03 -8.69
CA VAL A 205 17.86 5.06 -7.80
C VAL A 205 17.56 4.58 -6.38
N ILE A 206 17.44 3.27 -6.14
CA ILE A 206 17.15 2.71 -4.81
C ILE A 206 18.39 2.01 -4.25
N GLY A 207 18.82 2.44 -3.06
CA GLY A 207 19.79 1.74 -2.21
C GLY A 207 19.10 1.16 -0.97
N GLU A 208 19.68 0.15 -0.34
CA GLU A 208 19.18 -0.41 0.90
C GLU A 208 20.31 -0.47 1.93
N ALA A 209 20.11 0.17 3.08
CA ALA A 209 21.02 0.06 4.22
C ALA A 209 20.49 -0.96 5.25
N VAL A 210 21.36 -1.39 6.16
CA VAL A 210 21.03 -2.27 7.27
C VAL A 210 21.46 -1.62 8.57
N GLU A 211 20.67 -1.83 9.62
CA GLU A 211 20.98 -1.37 10.97
C GLU A 211 21.07 -2.58 11.90
N PRO A 212 21.96 -2.59 12.90
CA PRO A 212 22.17 -3.75 13.77
C PRO A 212 20.97 -4.07 14.67
N TRP A 213 20.04 -3.14 14.85
CA TRP A 213 18.89 -3.23 15.74
C TRP A 213 17.57 -3.58 15.03
N SER A 214 17.58 -3.77 13.70
CA SER A 214 16.38 -4.13 12.94
C SER A 214 16.68 -5.08 11.78
N TYR A 215 15.86 -6.12 11.65
CA TYR A 215 15.87 -6.97 10.45
C TYR A 215 15.30 -6.26 9.23
N LEU A 216 14.51 -5.20 9.41
CA LEU A 216 13.95 -4.43 8.32
C LEU A 216 15.04 -3.50 7.77
N LYS A 217 15.36 -3.64 6.48
CA LYS A 217 16.30 -2.75 5.79
C LYS A 217 15.78 -1.31 5.75
N PHE A 218 16.65 -0.39 5.36
CA PHE A 218 16.36 1.04 5.23
C PHE A 218 16.61 1.48 3.79
N PRO A 219 15.63 1.30 2.88
CA PRO A 219 15.73 1.80 1.53
C PRO A 219 15.79 3.33 1.48
N TYR A 220 16.61 3.87 0.58
CA TYR A 220 16.79 5.30 0.37
C TYR A 220 17.04 5.62 -1.10
N TYR A 221 16.79 6.88 -1.48
CA TYR A 221 17.09 7.42 -2.80
C TYR A 221 18.60 7.62 -2.94
N LYS A 222 19.25 6.74 -3.73
CA LYS A 222 20.70 6.67 -3.92
C LYS A 222 21.36 8.01 -4.25
N PRO A 223 20.84 8.81 -5.20
CA PRO A 223 21.48 10.08 -5.58
C PRO A 223 21.59 11.08 -4.43
N PHE A 224 20.71 11.01 -3.43
CA PHE A 224 20.74 11.93 -2.27
C PHE A 224 21.44 11.31 -1.05
N GLY A 225 21.79 10.03 -1.10
CA GLY A 225 22.43 9.32 -0.01
C GLY A 225 21.51 9.08 1.19
N LEU A 226 22.00 8.30 2.15
CA LEU A 226 21.31 8.07 3.42
C LEU A 226 21.63 9.16 4.46
N GLU A 227 22.79 9.79 4.32
CA GLU A 227 23.30 10.82 5.23
C GLU A 227 22.30 11.99 5.34
N ASP A 228 22.17 12.52 6.56
CA ASP A 228 21.24 13.61 6.91
C ASP A 228 19.76 13.36 6.59
N GLY A 229 19.38 12.12 6.24
CA GLY A 229 18.00 11.74 5.92
C GLY A 229 17.47 12.25 4.58
N ARG A 230 18.33 12.84 3.73
CA ARG A 230 17.90 13.47 2.46
C ARG A 230 17.37 12.47 1.43
N GLY A 231 17.88 11.24 1.43
CA GLY A 231 17.37 10.17 0.58
C GLY A 231 16.15 9.44 1.15
N MET A 232 15.62 9.84 2.31
CA MET A 232 14.40 9.24 2.84
C MET A 232 13.23 9.51 1.90
N TYR A 233 12.58 8.45 1.46
CA TYR A 233 11.38 8.53 0.65
C TYR A 233 10.24 7.75 1.29
N ARG A 234 9.03 8.01 0.79
CA ARG A 234 7.81 7.32 1.19
C ARG A 234 7.14 6.71 -0.03
N VAL A 235 6.49 5.56 0.17
CA VAL A 235 5.69 4.84 -0.83
C VAL A 235 4.29 4.56 -0.31
N GLY A 236 3.42 4.09 -1.19
CA GLY A 236 2.05 3.74 -0.86
C GLY A 236 1.07 4.85 -1.20
N PRO A 237 -0.15 4.81 -0.66
CA PRO A 237 -1.26 5.64 -1.11
C PRO A 237 -0.94 7.14 -1.12
N LEU A 238 -0.40 7.68 -0.01
CA LEU A 238 -0.03 9.10 0.08
C LEU A 238 0.97 9.49 -1.00
N ALA A 239 2.04 8.69 -1.16
CA ALA A 239 3.09 8.95 -2.13
C ALA A 239 2.55 8.90 -3.57
N ARG A 240 1.72 7.90 -3.89
CA ARG A 240 1.10 7.76 -5.22
C ARG A 240 0.22 8.95 -5.59
N LEU A 241 -0.60 9.43 -4.65
CA LEU A 241 -1.42 10.63 -4.88
C LEU A 241 -0.60 11.92 -4.99
N ASN A 242 0.55 11.99 -4.33
CA ASN A 242 1.47 13.10 -4.47
C ASN A 242 2.16 13.09 -5.84
N VAL A 243 2.61 11.94 -6.35
CA VAL A 243 3.40 11.85 -7.60
C VAL A 243 2.56 11.80 -8.88
N CYS A 244 1.30 11.33 -8.83
CA CYS A 244 0.43 11.35 -10.01
C CYS A 244 -0.02 12.78 -10.32
N ASP A 245 -0.25 13.10 -11.58
CA ASP A 245 -0.80 14.39 -12.02
C ASP A 245 -2.33 14.42 -11.86
N PHE A 246 -2.97 13.30 -12.17
CA PHE A 246 -4.42 13.07 -12.06
C PHE A 246 -4.70 11.61 -11.68
N ALA A 247 -5.88 11.33 -11.12
CA ALA A 247 -6.34 9.97 -10.89
C ALA A 247 -6.86 9.36 -12.21
N GLY A 248 -7.61 10.12 -13.00
CA GLY A 248 -8.13 9.66 -14.29
C GLY A 248 -9.44 8.87 -14.18
N THR A 249 -10.20 9.12 -13.11
CA THR A 249 -11.60 8.72 -12.92
C THR A 249 -12.35 9.85 -12.21
N PRO A 250 -13.63 10.13 -12.55
CA PRO A 250 -14.32 11.35 -12.12
C PRO A 250 -14.40 11.59 -10.61
N LEU A 251 -14.76 10.57 -9.83
CA LEU A 251 -14.93 10.67 -8.38
C LEU A 251 -13.57 10.73 -7.67
N ALA A 252 -12.62 9.90 -8.07
CA ALA A 252 -11.26 9.94 -7.51
C ALA A 252 -10.56 11.28 -7.82
N ASP A 253 -10.73 11.87 -9.00
CA ASP A 253 -10.18 13.20 -9.32
C ASP A 253 -10.81 14.32 -8.49
N ARG A 254 -12.08 14.18 -8.10
CA ARG A 254 -12.72 15.10 -7.15
C ARG A 254 -12.06 15.01 -5.78
N GLU A 255 -11.86 13.81 -5.26
CA GLU A 255 -11.24 13.61 -3.95
C GLU A 255 -9.74 13.93 -3.95
N LEU A 256 -9.01 13.62 -5.02
CA LEU A 256 -7.59 14.00 -5.18
C LEU A 256 -7.40 15.52 -5.08
N ARG A 257 -8.31 16.30 -5.67
CA ARG A 257 -8.30 17.77 -5.55
C ARG A 257 -8.55 18.23 -4.11
N GLN A 258 -9.40 17.54 -3.35
CA GLN A 258 -9.62 17.85 -1.94
C GLN A 258 -8.40 17.48 -1.09
N PHE A 259 -7.86 16.29 -1.30
CA PHE A 259 -6.63 15.81 -0.67
C PHE A 259 -5.47 16.79 -0.85
N ARG A 260 -5.22 17.28 -2.08
CA ARG A 260 -4.13 18.24 -2.34
C ARG A 260 -4.30 19.58 -1.62
N ARG A 261 -5.51 19.94 -1.15
CA ARG A 261 -5.72 21.16 -0.35
C ARG A 261 -5.28 21.02 1.10
N LEU A 262 -4.99 19.80 1.55
CA LEU A 262 -4.41 19.54 2.87
C LEU A 262 -2.93 19.93 2.93
N GLY A 263 -2.27 20.01 1.78
CA GLY A 263 -0.90 20.52 1.64
C GLY A 263 -0.89 22.02 1.37
N GLU A 264 0.27 22.64 1.57
CA GLU A 264 0.49 24.03 1.12
C GLU A 264 0.36 24.13 -0.40
N ARG A 265 -0.05 25.30 -0.90
CA ARG A 265 -0.27 25.51 -2.34
C ARG A 265 0.99 25.18 -3.15
N GLY A 266 0.87 24.20 -4.04
CA GLY A 266 1.96 23.77 -4.92
C GLY A 266 2.91 22.75 -4.28
N LYS A 267 2.66 22.33 -3.04
CA LYS A 267 3.45 21.32 -2.35
C LYS A 267 2.65 20.03 -2.15
N PRO A 268 3.32 18.87 -2.06
CA PRO A 268 2.69 17.60 -1.71
C PRO A 268 2.13 17.61 -0.29
N VAL A 269 1.19 16.69 -0.02
CA VAL A 269 0.70 16.43 1.34
C VAL A 269 1.75 15.63 2.10
N THR A 270 2.31 16.20 3.17
CA THR A 270 3.40 15.61 3.95
C THR A 270 2.92 14.85 5.18
N GLY A 271 1.77 15.20 5.78
CA GLY A 271 1.27 14.53 6.98
C GLY A 271 0.98 13.05 6.76
N SER A 272 1.64 12.17 7.52
CA SER A 272 1.47 10.71 7.39
C SER A 272 0.10 10.24 7.85
N PHE A 273 -0.60 11.00 8.69
CA PHE A 273 -2.01 10.73 9.01
C PHE A 273 -2.89 10.63 7.75
N HIS A 274 -2.61 11.44 6.73
CA HIS A 274 -3.40 11.49 5.49
C HIS A 274 -3.20 10.26 4.58
N TYR A 275 -2.35 9.30 4.95
CA TYR A 275 -2.40 7.97 4.33
C TYR A 275 -3.76 7.31 4.47
N HIS A 276 -4.52 7.55 5.56
CA HIS A 276 -5.89 7.02 5.69
C HIS A 276 -6.80 7.54 4.60
N TYR A 277 -6.76 8.84 4.33
CA TYR A 277 -7.56 9.45 3.27
C TYR A 277 -7.12 8.97 1.89
N ALA A 278 -5.80 8.94 1.66
CA ALA A 278 -5.25 8.45 0.40
C ALA A 278 -5.65 7.00 0.09
N ARG A 279 -5.74 6.11 1.10
CA ARG A 279 -6.26 4.74 0.92
C ARG A 279 -7.70 4.74 0.42
N LEU A 280 -8.57 5.56 1.00
CA LEU A 280 -9.97 5.61 0.59
C LEU A 280 -10.12 6.14 -0.84
N ILE A 281 -9.33 7.15 -1.22
CA ILE A 281 -9.26 7.63 -2.60
C ILE A 281 -8.83 6.52 -3.56
N GLU A 282 -7.87 5.69 -3.16
CA GLU A 282 -7.44 4.56 -3.99
C GLU A 282 -8.45 3.43 -4.10
N ILE A 283 -9.27 3.20 -3.06
CA ILE A 283 -10.42 2.29 -3.18
C ILE A 283 -11.40 2.87 -4.21
N LEU A 284 -11.76 4.15 -4.09
CA LEU A 284 -12.68 4.82 -5.01
C LEU A 284 -12.18 4.74 -6.46
N PHE A 285 -10.92 5.08 -6.69
CA PHE A 285 -10.26 4.92 -7.99
C PHE A 285 -10.32 3.46 -8.49
N ALA A 286 -9.99 2.50 -7.64
CA ALA A 286 -10.01 1.09 -8.01
C ALA A 286 -11.43 0.62 -8.37
N LEU A 287 -12.47 1.08 -7.68
CA LEU A 287 -13.86 0.76 -7.99
C LEU A 287 -14.31 1.37 -9.33
N GLU A 288 -13.97 2.63 -9.59
CA GLU A 288 -14.26 3.27 -10.89
C GLU A 288 -13.51 2.57 -12.03
N LYS A 289 -12.24 2.19 -11.84
CA LYS A 289 -11.50 1.40 -12.85
C LYS A 289 -12.04 0.00 -13.05
N ILE A 290 -12.57 -0.63 -11.99
CA ILE A 290 -13.30 -1.89 -12.12
C ILE A 290 -14.57 -1.68 -12.94
N GLU A 291 -15.32 -0.59 -12.72
CA GLU A 291 -16.49 -0.26 -13.54
C GLU A 291 -16.12 -0.14 -15.03
N GLU A 292 -15.14 0.70 -15.33
CA GLU A 292 -14.67 0.97 -16.69
C GLU A 292 -14.25 -0.31 -17.40
N VAL A 293 -13.46 -1.17 -16.74
CA VAL A 293 -12.93 -2.38 -17.39
C VAL A 293 -14.02 -3.43 -17.60
N LEU A 294 -15.04 -3.50 -16.74
CA LEU A 294 -16.16 -4.44 -16.89
C LEU A 294 -17.06 -4.11 -18.09
N ASP A 295 -17.03 -2.86 -18.58
CA ASP A 295 -17.75 -2.45 -19.78
C ASP A 295 -16.96 -2.71 -21.08
N ASP A 296 -15.70 -3.13 -20.99
CA ASP A 296 -14.89 -3.49 -22.16
C ASP A 296 -15.36 -4.84 -22.74
N PRO A 297 -15.84 -4.88 -24.00
CA PRO A 297 -16.34 -6.12 -24.61
C PRO A 297 -15.25 -7.18 -24.79
N ASN A 298 -13.97 -6.79 -24.79
CA ASN A 298 -12.84 -7.72 -24.96
C ASN A 298 -12.34 -8.29 -23.63
N LEU A 299 -12.94 -7.92 -22.48
CA LEU A 299 -12.53 -8.45 -21.18
C LEU A 299 -12.72 -9.98 -21.08
N THR A 300 -13.70 -10.51 -21.82
CA THR A 300 -14.05 -11.94 -21.85
C THR A 300 -13.45 -12.67 -23.07
N ASP A 301 -12.45 -12.10 -23.73
CA ASP A 301 -11.75 -12.77 -24.84
C ASP A 301 -10.95 -13.98 -24.32
N ASP A 302 -10.90 -15.06 -25.11
CA ASP A 302 -10.21 -16.30 -24.75
C ASP A 302 -8.68 -16.23 -24.89
N HIS A 303 -8.16 -15.26 -25.64
CA HIS A 303 -6.74 -15.06 -25.85
C HIS A 303 -6.09 -14.35 -24.65
N VAL A 304 -5.78 -15.15 -23.62
CA VAL A 304 -5.32 -14.64 -22.32
C VAL A 304 -3.90 -15.05 -21.94
N ARG A 305 -3.19 -15.75 -22.83
CA ARG A 305 -1.83 -16.20 -22.54
C ARG A 305 -0.94 -16.31 -23.79
N SER A 306 0.25 -15.72 -23.70
CA SER A 306 1.39 -15.95 -24.58
C SER A 306 2.26 -17.08 -24.02
N ASN A 307 2.93 -17.84 -24.88
CA ASN A 307 3.87 -18.89 -24.46
C ASN A 307 5.22 -18.66 -25.15
N ALA A 308 6.31 -18.87 -24.41
CA ALA A 308 7.68 -18.89 -24.90
C ALA A 308 8.55 -19.72 -23.95
N SER A 309 9.81 -19.91 -24.32
CA SER A 309 10.87 -20.44 -23.44
C SER A 309 11.62 -19.29 -22.78
N VAL A 310 12.61 -19.61 -21.94
CA VAL A 310 13.55 -18.60 -21.42
C VAL A 310 14.23 -17.90 -22.59
N ASN A 311 14.06 -16.59 -22.68
CA ASN A 311 14.74 -15.74 -23.65
C ASN A 311 15.67 -14.73 -22.95
N GLU A 312 15.41 -14.43 -21.67
CA GLU A 312 16.21 -13.54 -20.84
C GLU A 312 16.57 -14.23 -19.51
N LEU A 313 17.82 -14.06 -19.06
CA LEU A 313 18.30 -14.67 -17.81
C LEU A 313 17.97 -13.84 -16.56
N ILE A 314 17.50 -12.60 -16.75
CA ILE A 314 17.14 -11.69 -15.67
C ILE A 314 15.75 -11.14 -15.97
N GLY A 315 14.83 -11.28 -15.02
CA GLY A 315 13.49 -10.70 -15.10
C GLY A 315 13.21 -9.80 -13.91
N VAL A 316 12.70 -8.60 -14.18
CA VAL A 316 12.20 -7.69 -13.16
C VAL A 316 10.70 -7.50 -13.34
N GLY A 317 9.95 -7.73 -12.28
CA GLY A 317 8.53 -7.49 -12.23
C GLY A 317 8.21 -6.50 -11.13
N VAL A 318 7.48 -5.45 -11.51
CA VAL A 318 7.12 -4.36 -10.61
C VAL A 318 5.61 -4.15 -10.63
N SER A 319 5.02 -3.90 -9.47
CA SER A 319 3.61 -3.53 -9.32
C SER A 319 3.45 -2.64 -8.10
N GLU A 320 2.43 -1.79 -8.05
CA GLU A 320 2.07 -1.13 -6.80
C GLU A 320 1.25 -2.10 -5.95
N ALA A 321 1.87 -2.59 -4.88
CA ALA A 321 1.12 -3.22 -3.82
C ALA A 321 0.31 -2.15 -3.07
N PRO A 322 -0.74 -2.53 -2.31
CA PRO A 322 -1.51 -1.58 -1.51
C PRO A 322 -0.62 -0.66 -0.66
N ARG A 323 0.49 -1.20 -0.15
CA ARG A 323 1.40 -0.54 0.80
C ARG A 323 2.58 0.20 0.14
N GLY A 324 2.67 0.21 -1.19
CA GLY A 324 3.76 0.82 -1.95
C GLY A 324 4.31 -0.04 -3.09
N THR A 325 5.30 0.49 -3.81
CA THR A 325 5.90 -0.16 -4.96
C THR A 325 6.55 -1.47 -4.55
N LEU A 326 6.32 -2.54 -5.30
CA LEU A 326 6.84 -3.88 -5.02
C LEU A 326 7.71 -4.34 -6.18
N PHE A 327 8.96 -4.67 -5.90
CA PHE A 327 9.92 -5.15 -6.88
C PHE A 327 10.24 -6.63 -6.64
N HIS A 328 10.15 -7.43 -7.70
CA HIS A 328 10.63 -8.79 -7.75
C HIS A 328 11.66 -8.90 -8.87
N GLU A 329 12.90 -9.24 -8.53
CA GLU A 329 13.96 -9.53 -9.48
C GLU A 329 14.36 -11.00 -9.35
N TYR A 330 14.39 -11.69 -10.48
CA TYR A 330 14.74 -13.09 -10.59
C TYR A 330 15.87 -13.27 -11.61
N HIS A 331 16.89 -14.02 -11.22
CA HIS A 331 17.96 -14.48 -12.10
C HIS A 331 17.78 -15.98 -12.30
N VAL A 332 17.79 -16.44 -13.54
CA VAL A 332 17.61 -17.85 -13.90
C VAL A 332 18.78 -18.35 -14.76
N ASN A 333 18.97 -19.66 -14.81
CA ASN A 333 19.80 -20.29 -15.84
C ASN A 333 18.99 -20.51 -17.15
N GLU A 334 19.63 -21.09 -18.17
CA GLU A 334 18.98 -21.38 -19.47
C GLU A 334 17.76 -22.32 -19.35
N ASP A 335 17.70 -23.16 -18.31
CA ASP A 335 16.57 -24.04 -18.02
C ASP A 335 15.43 -23.34 -17.22
N GLY A 336 15.60 -22.07 -16.86
CA GLY A 336 14.64 -21.32 -16.05
C GLY A 336 14.71 -21.58 -14.54
N ILE A 337 15.78 -22.22 -14.07
CA ILE A 337 16.01 -22.49 -12.64
C ILE A 337 16.59 -21.25 -11.97
N LEU A 338 15.91 -20.77 -10.92
CA LEU A 338 16.31 -19.62 -10.13
C LEU A 338 17.72 -19.79 -9.53
N GLN A 339 18.59 -18.81 -9.80
CA GLN A 339 19.95 -18.69 -9.26
C GLN A 339 20.04 -17.61 -8.18
N GLN A 340 19.34 -16.49 -8.37
CA GLN A 340 19.30 -15.38 -7.43
C GLN A 340 17.91 -14.75 -7.40
N VAL A 341 17.53 -14.25 -6.23
CA VAL A 341 16.26 -13.55 -6.01
C VAL A 341 16.53 -12.30 -5.19
N ASN A 342 16.05 -11.16 -5.67
CA ASN A 342 16.08 -9.90 -4.94
C ASN A 342 14.66 -9.32 -4.88
N LEU A 343 14.22 -8.99 -3.66
CA LEU A 343 12.87 -8.48 -3.39
C LEU A 343 12.99 -7.16 -2.63
N ILE A 344 12.48 -6.07 -3.20
CA ILE A 344 12.27 -4.83 -2.46
C ILE A 344 10.78 -4.72 -2.18
N ILE A 345 10.44 -4.92 -0.91
CA ILE A 345 9.06 -5.02 -0.44
C ILE A 345 8.51 -3.63 -0.12
N ALA A 346 7.24 -3.42 -0.48
CA ALA A 346 6.50 -2.18 -0.27
C ALA A 346 6.73 -1.52 1.10
N THR A 347 6.31 -2.17 2.19
CA THR A 347 6.40 -1.59 3.54
C THR A 347 7.83 -1.30 3.98
N GLY A 348 8.82 -2.10 3.58
CA GLY A 348 10.21 -1.87 3.96
C GLY A 348 10.75 -0.52 3.52
N GLN A 349 10.22 0.03 2.43
CA GLN A 349 10.61 1.35 1.91
C GLN A 349 10.11 2.51 2.77
N ASN A 350 9.07 2.29 3.59
CA ASN A 350 8.59 3.29 4.56
C ASN A 350 9.31 3.20 5.91
N ASN A 351 10.34 2.34 6.07
CA ASN A 351 10.96 2.11 7.38
C ASN A 351 11.57 3.38 7.99
N LEU A 352 12.32 4.17 7.20
CA LEU A 352 12.86 5.45 7.65
C LEU A 352 11.76 6.41 8.10
N ALA A 353 10.68 6.51 7.32
CA ALA A 353 9.55 7.39 7.63
C ALA A 353 8.78 6.92 8.88
N MET A 354 8.60 5.62 9.07
CA MET A 354 7.98 5.06 10.28
C MET A 354 8.78 5.43 11.54
N ASN A 355 10.10 5.26 11.51
CA ASN A 355 10.98 5.62 12.62
C ASN A 355 10.91 7.13 12.93
N GLN A 356 10.94 7.96 11.90
CA GLN A 356 10.84 9.41 12.08
C GLN A 356 9.46 9.85 12.60
N THR A 357 8.37 9.18 12.20
CA THR A 357 7.03 9.42 12.75
C THR A 357 6.95 9.03 14.23
N VAL A 358 7.49 7.87 14.62
CA VAL A 358 7.57 7.47 16.03
C VAL A 358 8.36 8.49 16.85
N LYS A 359 9.47 9.02 16.31
CA LYS A 359 10.24 10.08 16.95
C LYS A 359 9.41 11.35 17.15
N GLN A 360 8.66 11.81 16.15
CA GLN A 360 7.79 12.99 16.29
C GLN A 360 6.71 12.78 17.36
N ILE A 361 6.08 11.61 17.39
CA ILE A 361 5.07 11.27 18.40
C ILE A 361 5.70 11.26 19.80
N ALA A 362 6.87 10.64 19.96
CA ALA A 362 7.58 10.65 21.23
C ALA A 362 7.88 12.09 21.69
N GLN A 363 8.35 12.96 20.79
CA GLN A 363 8.64 14.36 21.10
C GLN A 363 7.40 15.18 21.48
N ALA A 364 6.24 14.89 20.89
CA ALA A 364 5.00 15.62 21.16
C ALA A 364 4.33 15.17 22.48
N TYR A 365 4.35 13.86 22.77
CA TYR A 365 3.51 13.30 23.82
C TYR A 365 4.28 12.79 25.06
N VAL A 366 5.57 12.48 24.95
CA VAL A 366 6.35 11.96 26.09
C VAL A 366 6.92 13.12 26.92
N ASN A 367 6.13 13.59 27.88
CA ASN A 367 6.46 14.74 28.73
C ASN A 367 6.62 14.33 30.21
N GLY A 368 7.82 13.90 30.62
CA GLY A 368 8.28 13.77 32.02
C GLY A 368 7.47 12.88 32.99
N GLY A 369 6.30 12.38 32.61
CA GLY A 369 5.30 11.73 33.47
C GLY A 369 5.08 10.23 33.20
N GLY A 370 6.02 9.58 32.50
CA GLY A 370 5.96 8.15 32.18
C GLY A 370 5.19 7.82 30.89
N LEU A 371 5.12 6.53 30.56
CA LEU A 371 4.47 5.99 29.36
C LEU A 371 3.03 5.58 29.68
N SER A 372 2.07 6.46 29.38
CA SER A 372 0.62 6.17 29.50
C SER A 372 0.13 5.27 28.36
N GLU A 373 -1.04 4.64 28.53
CA GLU A 373 -1.67 3.83 27.48
C GLU A 373 -1.85 4.65 26.19
N GLY A 374 -2.45 5.84 26.29
CA GLY A 374 -2.72 6.67 25.12
C GLY A 374 -1.45 7.06 24.36
N ILE A 375 -0.30 7.17 25.02
CA ILE A 375 0.99 7.39 24.37
C ILE A 375 1.42 6.13 23.60
N LEU A 376 1.35 4.95 24.22
CA LEU A 376 1.67 3.68 23.57
C LEU A 376 0.79 3.47 22.34
N ASN A 377 -0.51 3.75 22.45
CA ASN A 377 -1.40 3.63 21.32
C ASN A 377 -1.06 4.60 20.19
N ARG A 378 -0.73 5.86 20.51
CA ARG A 378 -0.32 6.82 19.48
C ARG A 378 0.94 6.38 18.75
N ILE A 379 1.92 5.82 19.46
CA ILE A 379 3.13 5.24 18.84
C ILE A 379 2.73 4.17 17.83
N GLU A 380 1.84 3.25 18.22
CA GLU A 380 1.38 2.20 17.31
C GLU A 380 0.49 2.72 16.18
N HIS A 381 -0.42 3.65 16.46
CA HIS A 381 -1.27 4.26 15.43
C HIS A 381 -0.40 4.99 14.41
N GLY A 382 0.66 5.69 14.86
CA GLY A 382 1.68 6.30 14.02
C GLY A 382 2.43 5.31 13.11
N ILE A 383 2.46 4.03 13.48
CA ILE A 383 2.90 2.93 12.62
C ILE A 383 1.76 2.45 11.72
N ARG A 384 0.54 2.26 12.25
CA ARG A 384 -0.66 1.85 11.51
C ARG A 384 -1.03 2.81 10.38
N VAL A 385 -0.70 4.11 10.48
CA VAL A 385 -0.96 5.06 9.39
C VAL A 385 -0.25 4.67 8.10
N PHE A 386 0.82 3.89 8.14
CA PHE A 386 1.52 3.36 6.95
C PHE A 386 0.97 2.01 6.47
N ASP A 387 0.02 1.40 7.20
CA ASP A 387 -0.50 0.05 6.98
C ASP A 387 0.65 -0.97 6.80
N PRO A 388 1.57 -1.11 7.75
CA PRO A 388 2.77 -1.89 7.53
C PRO A 388 2.48 -3.39 7.48
N CYS A 389 2.98 -4.05 6.43
CA CYS A 389 3.07 -5.50 6.40
C CYS A 389 4.47 -5.94 6.82
N LEU A 390 4.66 -6.17 8.12
CA LEU A 390 5.96 -6.56 8.68
C LEU A 390 6.36 -7.99 8.26
N SER A 391 5.39 -8.91 8.17
CA SER A 391 5.62 -10.25 7.63
C SER A 391 6.11 -10.22 6.18
N CYS A 392 5.60 -9.25 5.39
CA CYS A 392 6.05 -9.08 4.02
C CYS A 392 7.52 -8.65 3.97
N SER A 393 7.92 -7.73 4.87
CA SER A 393 9.16 -6.98 4.71
C SER A 393 10.37 -7.60 5.39
N THR A 394 10.16 -8.42 6.42
CA THR A 394 11.25 -9.11 7.14
C THR A 394 11.40 -10.57 6.76
N HIS A 395 10.35 -11.18 6.16
CA HIS A 395 10.27 -12.62 5.91
C HIS A 395 10.53 -13.49 7.16
N ALA A 396 10.47 -12.90 8.36
CA ALA A 396 10.76 -13.55 9.62
C ALA A 396 9.47 -14.05 10.30
N VAL A 397 9.58 -15.17 11.00
CA VAL A 397 8.52 -15.76 11.82
C VAL A 397 8.80 -15.39 13.28
N GLY A 398 7.88 -14.70 13.96
CA GLY A 398 8.06 -14.36 15.38
C GLY A 398 6.92 -13.54 15.98
N HIS A 399 6.91 -13.45 17.30
CA HIS A 399 6.12 -12.47 18.06
C HIS A 399 6.71 -11.07 17.84
N MET A 400 5.87 -10.05 17.74
CA MET A 400 6.29 -8.66 17.55
C MET A 400 5.78 -7.79 18.71
N PRO A 401 6.30 -8.00 19.93
CA PRO A 401 5.87 -7.22 21.07
C PRO A 401 6.25 -5.75 20.87
N LEU A 402 5.39 -4.84 21.31
CA LEU A 402 5.74 -3.44 21.48
C LEU A 402 6.57 -3.32 22.77
N HIS A 403 7.85 -3.03 22.61
CA HIS A 403 8.77 -2.76 23.72
C HIS A 403 9.18 -1.30 23.67
N VAL A 404 8.75 -0.51 24.66
CA VAL A 404 9.08 0.92 24.76
C VAL A 404 9.87 1.16 26.04
N GLN A 405 11.05 1.72 25.88
CA GLN A 405 11.93 2.12 26.97
C GLN A 405 12.09 3.64 26.97
N LEU A 406 11.79 4.28 28.10
CA LEU A 406 12.04 5.69 28.32
C LEU A 406 13.38 5.83 29.04
N ILE A 407 14.39 6.36 28.34
CA ILE A 407 15.74 6.56 28.87
C ILE A 407 15.93 8.03 29.22
N GLY A 408 16.36 8.31 30.45
CA GLY A 408 16.59 9.66 30.96
C GLY A 408 17.88 10.28 30.41
N PRO A 409 18.10 11.59 30.61
CA PRO A 409 19.30 12.28 30.12
C PRO A 409 20.63 11.73 30.64
N SER A 410 20.62 11.07 31.81
CA SER A 410 21.77 10.38 32.41
C SER A 410 22.05 8.99 31.82
N GLY A 411 21.18 8.49 30.95
CA GLY A 411 21.24 7.12 30.42
C GLY A 411 20.48 6.08 31.27
N ASP A 412 19.87 6.49 32.38
CA ASP A 412 19.10 5.59 33.25
C ASP A 412 17.73 5.26 32.65
N LEU A 413 17.25 4.04 32.85
CA LEU A 413 15.89 3.63 32.48
C LEU A 413 14.88 4.28 33.44
N VAL A 414 14.06 5.19 32.91
CA VAL A 414 13.04 5.94 33.66
C VAL A 414 11.71 5.19 33.70
N ASP A 415 11.31 4.59 32.58
CA ASP A 415 10.09 3.80 32.48
C ASP A 415 10.24 2.74 31.37
N GLU A 416 9.51 1.63 31.49
CA GLU A 416 9.52 0.54 30.51
C GLU A 416 8.13 -0.08 30.40
N ARG A 417 7.71 -0.33 29.16
CA ARG A 417 6.45 -0.99 28.83
C ARG A 417 6.71 -2.06 27.79
N LEU A 418 6.16 -3.24 28.05
CA LEU A 418 6.15 -4.36 27.12
C LEU A 418 4.70 -4.77 26.88
N ARG A 419 4.30 -4.88 25.61
CA ARG A 419 2.99 -5.39 25.21
C ARG A 419 3.15 -6.45 24.14
N ASP A 420 2.53 -7.59 24.34
CA ASP A 420 2.56 -8.72 23.39
C ASP A 420 1.74 -8.49 22.12
#